data_AF-A0A256FP44-F1
#
_entry.id   AF-A0A256FP44-F1
#
_cell.length_a   1.000
_cell.length_b   1.000
_cell.length_c   1.000
_cell.angle_alpha   90.00
_cell.angle_beta   90.00
_cell.angle_gamma   90.00
#
_symmetry.space_group_name_H-M   'P 1'
#
loop_
_entity.id
_entity.type
_entity.pdbx_description
1 polymer ?
#
loop_
_entity_poly.entity_id
_entity_poly.type
_entity_poly.pdbx_seq_one_letter_code
_entity_poly.pdbx_strand_id
1 'polypeptide(L)'
;MNRIFRTLFLTSFINATFVVSFVAIGNAGPAAGAVAAVEQEQTPEQPAPETGTFGRSQFVLSGNPIVPPRDYSKGLQRPKTEDYNPIESGTIYDIAFLGIENGEVQFEVRGYSIEDLDHPATGQTLAFPQEQKSVEIRDIVIEIEDVQEGSVTYKIAYRK
;
A
#
# COMPACT_ATOMS: atom_id res chain seq x y z
N MET A 1 65.86 -10.19 15.55
CA MET A 1 65.51 -8.78 15.28
C MET A 1 64.81 -8.17 16.51
N ASN A 2 65.46 -7.17 17.10
CA ASN A 2 65.01 -6.04 17.95
C ASN A 2 63.69 -6.10 18.76
N ARG A 3 63.82 -6.37 20.06
CA ARG A 3 63.67 -5.45 21.22
C ARG A 3 62.99 -4.05 21.09
N ILE A 4 62.06 -3.77 22.04
CA ILE A 4 61.83 -2.55 22.89
C ILE A 4 60.54 -1.71 22.71
N PHE A 5 59.90 -1.49 23.88
CA PHE A 5 58.79 -0.63 24.32
C PHE A 5 58.78 0.86 23.87
N ARG A 6 57.57 1.48 23.85
CA ARG A 6 57.18 2.78 24.48
C ARG A 6 55.73 3.18 24.11
N THR A 7 54.78 3.35 25.06
CA THR A 7 54.39 4.58 25.83
C THR A 7 53.56 5.56 24.97
N LEU A 8 52.22 5.66 25.09
CA LEU A 8 51.34 6.43 26.03
C LEU A 8 50.77 7.72 25.39
N PHE A 9 49.58 8.11 25.88
CA PHE A 9 48.80 9.38 25.76
C PHE A 9 47.63 9.32 24.75
N LEU A 10 46.43 9.92 24.95
CA LEU A 10 45.72 10.54 26.08
C LEU A 10 44.36 11.06 25.53
N THR A 11 43.27 11.03 26.31
CA THR A 11 42.06 11.94 26.28
C THR A 11 41.18 12.01 25.01
N SER A 12 39.90 12.38 25.01
CA SER A 12 38.85 12.68 26.02
C SER A 12 37.52 12.79 25.26
N PHE A 13 36.42 12.61 26.01
CA PHE A 13 34.99 12.70 25.69
C PHE A 13 34.51 13.90 24.86
N ILE A 14 33.45 13.70 24.07
CA ILE A 14 32.32 14.64 23.96
C ILE A 14 31.00 13.85 23.88
N ASN A 15 30.15 14.02 24.91
CA ASN A 15 28.73 13.68 24.90
C ASN A 15 27.97 14.76 24.10
N ALA A 16 27.05 14.37 23.23
CA ALA A 16 26.06 15.30 22.66
C ALA A 16 24.66 14.85 23.09
N THR A 17 24.22 15.35 24.23
CA THR A 17 22.80 15.38 24.63
C THR A 17 22.07 16.37 23.72
N PHE A 18 21.11 15.88 22.95
CA PHE A 18 20.21 16.72 22.16
C PHE A 18 19.08 17.21 23.08
N VAL A 19 19.26 18.40 23.66
CA VAL A 19 18.17 19.18 24.27
C VAL A 19 17.82 20.27 23.27
N VAL A 20 16.68 20.16 22.61
CA VAL A 20 16.08 21.31 21.91
C VAL A 20 14.87 21.74 22.72
N SER A 21 15.12 22.74 23.56
CA SER A 21 14.07 23.51 24.22
C SER A 21 13.30 24.30 23.17
N PHE A 22 11.98 24.16 23.15
CA PHE A 22 11.10 25.14 22.53
C PHE A 22 11.04 26.38 23.42
N VAL A 23 11.33 27.56 22.85
CA VAL A 23 10.56 28.82 22.95
C VAL A 23 11.35 29.87 22.17
N ALA A 24 10.83 30.26 21.01
CA ALA A 24 11.16 31.54 20.39
C ALA A 24 9.84 32.26 20.13
N ILE A 25 9.41 33.08 21.09
CA ILE A 25 8.46 34.15 20.85
C ILE A 25 9.27 35.25 20.18
N GLY A 26 9.13 35.36 18.86
CA GLY A 26 9.68 36.44 18.07
C GLY A 26 8.71 36.74 16.94
N ASN A 27 8.16 37.96 16.92
CA ASN A 27 7.42 38.48 15.78
C ASN A 27 8.36 38.56 14.57
N ALA A 28 8.40 37.50 13.77
CA ALA A 28 9.02 37.49 12.45
C ALA A 28 7.94 37.88 11.43
N GLY A 29 8.19 38.96 10.68
CA GLY A 29 7.36 39.36 9.54
C GLY A 29 7.29 38.28 8.47
N PRO A 30 6.35 38.38 7.51
CA PRO A 30 6.07 37.32 6.56
C PRO A 30 7.32 37.05 5.69
N ALA A 31 7.88 35.86 5.83
CA ALA A 31 8.93 35.37 4.93
C ALA A 31 8.30 35.13 3.55
N ALA A 32 8.62 36.02 2.62
CA ALA A 32 8.40 35.80 1.19
C ALA A 32 9.23 34.58 0.75
N GLY A 33 8.56 33.49 0.37
CA GLY A 33 9.21 32.33 -0.26
C GLY A 33 8.87 30.94 0.28
N ALA A 34 7.90 30.79 1.18
CA ALA A 34 7.35 29.47 1.47
C ALA A 34 6.48 29.03 0.28
N VAL A 35 7.03 28.23 -0.63
CA VAL A 35 6.21 27.34 -1.46
C VAL A 35 5.50 26.41 -0.49
N ALA A 36 4.22 26.70 -0.26
CA ALA A 36 3.34 25.80 0.47
C ALA A 36 3.51 24.41 -0.14
N ALA A 37 3.69 23.40 0.72
CA ALA A 37 3.60 22.01 0.30
C ALA A 37 2.33 21.89 -0.52
N VAL A 38 2.49 21.52 -1.80
CA VAL A 38 1.35 21.20 -2.67
C VAL A 38 0.60 20.12 -1.92
N GLU A 39 -0.56 20.49 -1.40
CA GLU A 39 -1.53 19.56 -0.85
C GLU A 39 -1.80 18.58 -1.99
N GLN A 40 -1.23 17.38 -1.87
CA GLN A 40 -1.42 16.33 -2.85
C GLN A 40 -2.93 16.12 -2.91
N GLU A 41 -3.52 16.53 -4.03
CA GLU A 41 -4.93 16.41 -4.30
C GLU A 41 -5.27 14.93 -4.10
N GLN A 42 -5.94 14.61 -2.98
CA GLN A 42 -6.39 13.25 -2.69
C GLN A 42 -7.32 12.88 -3.84
N THR A 43 -6.80 12.12 -4.80
CA THR A 43 -7.60 11.61 -5.91
C THR A 43 -8.73 10.83 -5.26
N PRO A 44 -10.00 11.16 -5.53
CA PRO A 44 -11.12 10.48 -4.91
C PRO A 44 -10.96 8.97 -5.09
N GLU A 45 -10.97 8.20 -4.00
CA GLU A 45 -10.93 6.75 -4.09
C GLU A 45 -12.12 6.30 -4.95
N GLN A 46 -11.81 5.70 -6.10
CA GLN A 46 -12.82 5.17 -6.98
C GLN A 46 -13.27 3.80 -6.42
N PRO A 47 -14.58 3.55 -6.29
CA PRO A 47 -15.05 2.24 -5.86
C PRO A 47 -14.59 1.16 -6.84
N ALA A 48 -14.40 -0.05 -6.31
CA ALA A 48 -14.00 -1.20 -7.12
C ALA A 48 -15.06 -1.51 -8.18
N PRO A 49 -14.66 -1.97 -9.38
CA PRO A 49 -15.62 -2.50 -10.32
C PRO A 49 -16.37 -3.71 -9.76
N GLU A 50 -17.67 -3.79 -9.99
CA GLU A 50 -18.49 -4.90 -9.49
C GLU A 50 -18.14 -6.24 -10.16
N THR A 51 -18.39 -7.36 -9.48
CA THR A 51 -18.04 -8.70 -9.97
C THR A 51 -18.69 -9.09 -11.31
N GLY A 52 -19.75 -8.40 -11.73
CA GLY A 52 -20.35 -8.54 -13.05
C GLY A 52 -19.47 -8.08 -14.23
N THR A 53 -18.36 -7.37 -13.96
CA THR A 53 -17.38 -6.95 -14.98
C THR A 53 -16.25 -7.95 -15.18
N PHE A 54 -16.17 -9.01 -14.36
CA PHE A 54 -15.12 -10.02 -14.48
C PHE A 54 -15.09 -10.64 -15.90
N GLY A 55 -13.88 -10.93 -16.38
CA GLY A 55 -13.61 -11.35 -17.76
C GLY A 55 -13.60 -10.22 -18.81
N ARG A 56 -13.95 -8.98 -18.45
CA ARG A 56 -13.88 -7.80 -19.34
C ARG A 56 -12.62 -7.00 -19.03
N SER A 57 -12.10 -6.32 -20.05
CA SER A 57 -10.98 -5.39 -19.89
C SER A 57 -11.43 -4.20 -19.05
N GLN A 58 -10.61 -3.81 -18.08
CA GLN A 58 -10.84 -2.73 -17.14
C GLN A 58 -9.58 -1.89 -17.00
N PHE A 59 -9.75 -0.62 -16.63
CA PHE A 59 -8.67 0.32 -16.38
C PHE A 59 -8.80 0.88 -14.97
N VAL A 60 -7.67 0.99 -14.27
CA VAL A 60 -7.63 1.60 -12.95
C VAL A 60 -6.35 2.40 -12.74
N LEU A 61 -6.41 3.43 -11.90
CA LEU A 61 -5.25 4.17 -11.41
C LEU A 61 -4.69 3.53 -10.14
N SER A 62 -3.41 3.78 -9.86
CA SER A 62 -2.78 3.41 -8.59
C SER A 62 -3.58 3.94 -7.39
N GLY A 63 -3.63 3.14 -6.32
CA GLY A 63 -4.40 3.37 -5.10
C GLY A 63 -5.82 2.81 -5.14
N ASN A 64 -6.37 2.51 -6.32
CA ASN A 64 -7.76 2.08 -6.44
C ASN A 64 -7.91 0.55 -6.49
N PRO A 65 -9.03 0.03 -5.94
CA PRO A 65 -9.36 -1.39 -6.00
C PRO A 65 -9.70 -1.88 -7.40
N ILE A 66 -9.25 -3.10 -7.71
CA ILE A 66 -9.52 -3.83 -8.96
C ILE A 66 -10.61 -4.90 -8.82
N VAL A 67 -10.89 -5.32 -7.59
CA VAL A 67 -12.00 -6.22 -7.24
C VAL A 67 -12.66 -5.71 -5.96
N PRO A 68 -13.97 -5.94 -5.75
CA PRO A 68 -14.66 -5.44 -4.56
C PRO A 68 -14.44 -6.37 -3.35
N PRO A 69 -14.75 -5.92 -2.13
CA PRO A 69 -14.69 -6.79 -0.95
C PRO A 69 -15.65 -7.99 -1.06
N ARG A 70 -15.12 -9.22 -1.17
CA ARG A 70 -15.89 -10.47 -1.21
C ARG A 70 -15.15 -11.59 -0.47
N ASP A 71 -15.89 -12.62 -0.08
CA ASP A 71 -15.31 -13.93 0.24
C ASP A 71 -15.31 -14.75 -1.05
N TYR A 72 -14.22 -14.64 -1.80
CA TYR A 72 -14.08 -15.30 -3.09
C TYR A 72 -14.01 -16.83 -2.97
N SER A 73 -13.69 -17.38 -1.81
CA SER A 73 -13.75 -18.83 -1.58
C SER A 73 -15.19 -19.36 -1.63
N LYS A 74 -16.17 -18.53 -1.23
CA LYS A 74 -17.60 -18.89 -1.27
C LYS A 74 -18.26 -18.54 -2.60
N GLY A 75 -17.84 -17.46 -3.25
CA GLY A 75 -18.37 -17.04 -4.55
C GLY A 75 -18.20 -15.56 -4.85
N LEU A 76 -18.95 -15.07 -5.83
CA LEU A 76 -18.93 -13.67 -6.26
C LEU A 76 -20.02 -12.81 -5.60
N GLN A 77 -20.87 -13.43 -4.78
CA GLN A 77 -21.96 -12.76 -4.08
C GLN A 77 -21.43 -11.91 -2.94
N ARG A 78 -22.09 -10.78 -2.66
CA ARG A 78 -21.76 -9.95 -1.50
C ARG A 78 -21.90 -10.79 -0.21
N PRO A 79 -20.90 -10.79 0.68
CA PRO A 79 -20.97 -11.46 1.97
C PRO A 79 -22.22 -11.05 2.77
N LYS A 80 -22.85 -12.01 3.44
CA LYS A 80 -23.99 -11.75 4.34
C LYS A 80 -23.52 -11.77 5.79
N THR A 81 -24.03 -10.85 6.60
CA THR A 81 -23.63 -10.70 8.01
C THR A 81 -23.78 -11.97 8.85
N GLU A 82 -24.82 -12.77 8.58
CA GLU A 82 -25.10 -14.02 9.30
C GLU A 82 -24.05 -15.14 9.09
N ASP A 83 -23.22 -15.05 8.05
CA ASP A 83 -22.27 -16.10 7.65
C ASP A 83 -20.85 -15.92 8.24
N TYR A 84 -20.61 -14.86 9.03
CA TYR A 84 -19.28 -14.49 9.51
C TYR A 84 -19.29 -14.05 10.96
N ASN A 85 -18.14 -14.23 11.62
CA ASN A 85 -17.90 -13.64 12.92
C ASN A 85 -17.59 -12.13 12.76
N PRO A 86 -18.29 -11.21 13.45
CA PRO A 86 -18.08 -9.77 13.32
C PRO A 86 -16.64 -9.31 13.57
N ILE A 87 -15.91 -10.00 14.47
CA ILE A 87 -14.53 -9.62 14.83
C ILE A 87 -13.46 -10.25 13.93
N GLU A 88 -13.83 -11.13 13.00
CA GLU A 88 -12.90 -11.73 12.04
C GLU A 88 -12.66 -10.76 10.87
N SER A 89 -11.41 -10.68 10.41
CA SER A 89 -11.05 -9.94 9.21
C SER A 89 -10.06 -10.71 8.35
N GLY A 90 -10.04 -10.38 7.05
CA GLY A 90 -9.09 -10.96 6.09
C GLY A 90 -9.65 -12.10 5.24
N THR A 91 -10.73 -12.76 5.68
CA THR A 91 -11.50 -13.72 4.87
C THR A 91 -12.26 -13.01 3.76
N ILE A 92 -12.91 -11.90 4.07
CA ILE A 92 -13.44 -10.97 3.07
C ILE A 92 -12.30 -10.04 2.69
N TYR A 93 -12.03 -9.94 1.39
CA TYR A 93 -10.94 -9.10 0.91
C TYR A 93 -11.27 -8.45 -0.42
N ASP A 94 -10.53 -7.39 -0.68
CA ASP A 94 -10.42 -6.77 -1.99
C ASP A 94 -8.94 -6.74 -2.42
N ILE A 95 -8.68 -6.31 -3.64
CA ILE A 95 -7.31 -6.14 -4.14
C ILE A 95 -7.23 -4.75 -4.75
N ALA A 96 -6.21 -3.98 -4.36
CA ALA A 96 -5.89 -2.67 -4.95
C ALA A 96 -4.60 -2.72 -5.75
N PHE A 97 -4.52 -1.96 -6.83
CA PHE A 97 -3.29 -1.76 -7.58
C PHE A 97 -2.52 -0.59 -6.96
N LEU A 98 -1.26 -0.80 -6.57
CA LEU A 98 -0.44 0.24 -5.92
C LEU A 98 0.49 0.96 -6.89
N GLY A 99 0.71 0.43 -8.09
CA GLY A 99 1.64 1.02 -9.05
C GLY A 99 2.80 0.08 -9.39
N ILE A 100 3.89 0.68 -9.84
CA ILE A 100 5.14 0.01 -10.15
C ILE A 100 6.21 0.60 -9.24
N GLU A 101 6.92 -0.24 -8.52
CA GLU A 101 8.07 0.16 -7.69
C GLU A 101 9.21 -0.81 -7.95
N ASN A 102 10.43 -0.31 -8.19
CA ASN A 102 11.62 -1.13 -8.46
C ASN A 102 11.46 -2.15 -9.62
N GLY A 103 10.62 -1.84 -10.61
CA GLY A 103 10.33 -2.74 -11.73
C GLY A 103 9.34 -3.87 -11.39
N GLU A 104 8.70 -3.81 -10.23
CA GLU A 104 7.68 -4.75 -9.80
C GLU A 104 6.32 -4.06 -9.75
N VAL A 105 5.32 -4.72 -10.32
CA VAL A 105 3.91 -4.36 -10.16
C VAL A 105 3.48 -4.74 -8.75
N GLN A 106 2.91 -3.78 -8.03
CA GLN A 106 2.45 -4.00 -6.67
C GLN A 106 0.93 -4.03 -6.58
N PHE A 107 0.44 -4.98 -5.80
CA PHE A 107 -0.96 -5.08 -5.39
C PHE A 107 -1.05 -5.11 -3.87
N GLU A 108 -2.10 -4.54 -3.31
CA GLU A 108 -2.44 -4.68 -1.90
C GLU A 108 -3.65 -5.58 -1.74
N VAL A 109 -3.54 -6.62 -0.92
CA VAL A 109 -4.70 -7.39 -0.47
C VAL A 109 -5.21 -6.76 0.81
N ARG A 110 -6.42 -6.20 0.76
CA ARG A 110 -7.00 -5.49 1.90
C ARG A 110 -8.12 -6.34 2.51
N GLY A 111 -7.98 -6.65 3.79
CA GLY A 111 -8.89 -7.54 4.51
C GLY A 111 -9.92 -6.77 5.30
N TYR A 112 -11.18 -7.17 5.19
CA TYR A 112 -12.33 -6.49 5.79
C TYR A 112 -12.98 -7.38 6.85
N SER A 113 -13.63 -6.76 7.82
CA SER A 113 -14.60 -7.44 8.69
C SER A 113 -15.99 -7.36 8.06
N ILE A 114 -16.90 -8.23 8.49
CA ILE A 114 -18.28 -8.16 7.98
C ILE A 114 -19.06 -6.96 8.55
N GLU A 115 -18.60 -6.38 9.66
CA GLU A 115 -19.19 -5.18 10.26
C GLU A 115 -18.81 -3.89 9.51
N ASP A 116 -17.67 -3.89 8.82
CA ASP A 116 -17.18 -2.75 8.05
C ASP A 116 -16.54 -3.24 6.73
N LEU A 117 -17.32 -3.15 5.64
CA LEU A 117 -16.88 -3.47 4.29
C LEU A 117 -16.37 -2.23 3.53
N ASP A 118 -16.40 -1.06 4.15
CA ASP A 118 -15.98 0.19 3.53
C ASP A 118 -14.54 0.53 3.93
N HIS A 119 -14.10 0.11 5.12
CA HIS A 119 -12.73 0.33 5.60
C HIS A 119 -11.99 -0.99 5.85
N PRO A 120 -10.80 -1.20 5.25
CA PRO A 120 -10.02 -2.40 5.50
C PRO A 120 -9.43 -2.40 6.91
N ALA A 121 -9.52 -3.53 7.59
CA ALA A 121 -8.90 -3.76 8.89
C ALA A 121 -7.43 -4.19 8.77
N THR A 122 -7.03 -4.74 7.63
CA THR A 122 -5.67 -5.24 7.35
C THR A 122 -5.27 -4.94 5.91
N GLY A 123 -3.96 -4.86 5.65
CA GLY A 123 -3.39 -4.66 4.32
C GLY A 123 -2.09 -5.44 4.17
N GLN A 124 -1.90 -6.07 3.01
CA GLN A 124 -0.67 -6.77 2.67
C GLN A 124 -0.27 -6.47 1.22
N THR A 125 0.89 -5.84 1.05
CA THR A 125 1.49 -5.62 -0.27
C THR A 125 2.14 -6.89 -0.80
N LEU A 126 1.85 -7.19 -2.06
CA LEU A 126 2.46 -8.24 -2.86
C LEU A 126 3.10 -7.59 -4.09
N ALA A 127 4.30 -8.04 -4.45
CA ALA A 127 5.06 -7.53 -5.59
C ALA A 127 5.31 -8.65 -6.59
N PHE A 128 5.20 -8.33 -7.88
CA PHE A 128 5.38 -9.26 -8.99
C PHE A 128 6.21 -8.59 -10.09
N PRO A 129 7.05 -9.33 -10.83
CA PRO A 129 7.78 -8.77 -11.97
C PRO A 129 6.82 -8.09 -12.96
N GLN A 130 7.17 -6.91 -13.47
CA GLN A 130 6.30 -6.12 -14.35
C GLN A 130 5.92 -6.85 -15.65
N GLU A 131 6.79 -7.72 -16.15
CA GLU A 131 6.57 -8.56 -17.32
C GLU A 131 5.56 -9.69 -17.08
N GLN A 132 5.18 -9.98 -15.83
CA GLN A 132 4.24 -11.03 -15.49
C GLN A 132 2.83 -10.65 -15.96
N LYS A 133 2.31 -11.36 -16.97
CA LYS A 133 0.99 -11.10 -17.56
C LYS A 133 -0.18 -11.76 -16.83
N SER A 134 0.09 -12.65 -15.88
CA SER A 134 -0.93 -13.32 -15.09
C SER A 134 -0.44 -13.47 -13.65
N VAL A 135 -1.16 -12.85 -12.73
CA VAL A 135 -0.85 -12.80 -11.30
C VAL A 135 -1.99 -13.49 -10.55
N GLU A 136 -1.66 -14.50 -9.76
CA GLU A 136 -2.63 -15.21 -8.92
C GLU A 136 -2.50 -14.73 -7.49
N ILE A 137 -3.62 -14.23 -6.94
CA ILE A 137 -3.74 -13.76 -5.57
C ILE A 137 -4.97 -14.44 -4.98
N ARG A 138 -4.73 -15.46 -4.15
CA ARG A 138 -5.78 -16.30 -3.55
C ARG A 138 -6.70 -16.86 -4.65
N ASP A 139 -8.01 -16.66 -4.57
CA ASP A 139 -9.01 -17.18 -5.53
C ASP A 139 -9.17 -16.31 -6.80
N ILE A 140 -8.35 -15.25 -6.94
CA ILE A 140 -8.41 -14.31 -8.06
C ILE A 140 -7.17 -14.41 -8.93
N VAL A 141 -7.38 -14.49 -10.24
CA VAL A 141 -6.34 -14.30 -11.24
C VAL A 141 -6.53 -12.95 -11.92
N ILE A 142 -5.48 -12.14 -11.90
CA ILE A 142 -5.39 -10.86 -12.57
C ILE A 142 -4.61 -11.09 -13.86
N GLU A 143 -5.28 -10.95 -15.00
CA GLU A 143 -4.64 -10.95 -16.30
C GLU A 143 -4.27 -9.50 -16.65
N ILE A 144 -2.98 -9.20 -16.67
CA ILE A 144 -2.46 -7.85 -16.93
C ILE A 144 -2.30 -7.71 -18.45
N GLU A 145 -3.08 -6.81 -19.03
CA GLU A 145 -3.01 -6.51 -20.47
C GLU A 145 -1.91 -5.46 -20.71
N ASP A 146 -1.96 -4.36 -19.96
CA ASP A 146 -0.98 -3.28 -20.00
C ASP A 146 -0.75 -2.70 -18.60
N VAL A 147 0.47 -2.22 -18.33
CA VAL A 147 0.82 -1.58 -17.08
C VAL A 147 1.75 -0.41 -17.34
N GLN A 148 1.38 0.75 -16.80
CA GLN A 148 2.12 2.00 -16.95
C GLN A 148 2.39 2.59 -15.56
N GLU A 149 3.23 3.61 -15.51
CA GLU A 149 3.47 4.35 -14.27
C GLU A 149 2.14 4.91 -13.75
N GLY A 150 1.64 4.35 -12.65
CA GLY A 150 0.40 4.77 -12.00
C GLY A 150 -0.91 4.24 -12.61
N SER A 151 -0.89 3.35 -13.61
CA SER A 151 -2.14 2.72 -14.09
C SER A 151 -1.96 1.29 -14.58
N VAL A 152 -3.06 0.52 -14.58
CA VAL A 152 -3.09 -0.84 -15.11
C VAL A 152 -4.38 -1.09 -15.90
N THR A 153 -4.22 -1.76 -17.04
CA THR A 153 -5.32 -2.37 -17.80
C THR A 153 -5.30 -3.87 -17.58
N TYR A 154 -6.42 -4.43 -17.16
CA TYR A 154 -6.49 -5.81 -16.67
C TYR A 154 -7.83 -6.48 -16.95
N LYS A 155 -7.84 -7.79 -16.82
CA LYS A 155 -9.05 -8.63 -16.69
C LYS A 155 -8.96 -9.44 -15.41
N ILE A 156 -10.13 -9.70 -14.83
CA ILE A 156 -10.24 -10.60 -13.67
C ILE A 156 -10.79 -11.94 -14.13
N ALA A 157 -10.07 -13.01 -13.81
CA ALA A 157 -10.56 -14.37 -13.90
C ALA A 157 -10.74 -14.93 -12.48
N TYR A 158 -11.97 -15.32 -12.15
CA TYR A 158 -12.29 -15.97 -10.88
C TYR A 158 -12.07 -17.48 -11.03
N ARG A 159 -11.26 -18.08 -10.15
CA ARG A 159 -11.02 -19.53 -10.12
C ARG A 159 -11.65 -20.10 -8.85
N LYS A 160 -12.42 -21.17 -9.01
CA LYS A 160 -13.06 -21.93 -7.94
C LYS A 160 -12.74 -23.41 -8.10
#